data_AF-A0A3C0N7S2-F1
#
_entry.id   AF-A0A3C0N7S2-F1
#
_cell.length_a   1.000
_cell.length_b   1.000
_cell.length_c   1.000
_cell.angle_alpha   90.00
_cell.angle_beta   90.00
_cell.angle_gamma   90.00
#
_symmetry.space_group_name_H-M   'P 1'
#
loop_
_entity.id
_entity.type
_entity.pdbx_description
1 polymer ?
#
loop_
_entity_poly.entity_id
_entity_poly.type
_entity_poly.pdbx_seq_one_letter_code
_entity_poly.pdbx_strand_id
1 'polypeptide(L)' 'MSSKTLLTARLSEIFSAIQGEGLNVGSRQLFIRFALCDLRCHFCDSAHTWSVP' A
#
# COMPACT_ATOMS: atom_id res chain seq x y z
N MET A 1 -33.15 -9.30 0.70
CA MET A 1 -31.81 -9.86 1.01
C MET A 1 -30.77 -8.75 0.85
N SER A 2 -30.42 -8.08 1.94
CA SER A 2 -29.37 -7.05 1.92
C SER A 2 -28.01 -7.75 1.88
N SER A 3 -27.37 -7.71 0.72
CA SER A 3 -26.01 -8.24 0.53
C SER A 3 -25.05 -7.42 1.37
N LYS A 4 -24.51 -7.99 2.46
CA LYS A 4 -23.39 -7.39 3.18
C LYS A 4 -22.19 -7.38 2.24
N THR A 5 -21.88 -6.24 1.66
CA THR A 5 -20.61 -6.05 0.93
C THR A 5 -19.47 -6.20 1.92
N LEU A 6 -18.72 -7.29 1.80
CA LEU A 6 -17.48 -7.46 2.55
C LEU A 6 -16.46 -6.46 2.00
N LEU A 7 -16.10 -5.47 2.83
CA LEU A 7 -15.05 -4.50 2.52
C LEU A 7 -13.71 -5.23 2.59
N THR A 8 -13.17 -5.58 1.42
CA THR A 8 -11.88 -6.24 1.28
C THR A 8 -10.98 -5.37 0.41
N ALA A 9 -9.69 -5.32 0.76
CA ALA A 9 -8.67 -4.60 0.02
C ALA A 9 -7.54 -5.56 -0.38
N ARG A 10 -6.91 -5.28 -1.52
CA ARG A 10 -5.76 -6.06 -2.01
C ARG A 10 -4.48 -5.42 -1.50
N LEU A 11 -3.69 -6.20 -0.77
CA LEU A 11 -2.44 -5.73 -0.16
C LEU A 11 -1.25 -6.37 -0.87
N SER A 12 -0.22 -5.59 -1.13
CA SER A 12 1.06 -6.05 -1.66
C SER A 12 1.97 -6.54 -0.53
N GLU A 13 2.01 -5.81 0.59
CA GLU A 13 2.85 -6.14 1.74
C GLU A 13 2.37 -5.46 3.03
N ILE A 14 2.71 -6.07 4.16
CA ILE A 14 2.53 -5.51 5.50
C ILE A 14 3.85 -5.71 6.26
N PHE A 15 4.42 -4.64 6.78
CA PHE A 15 5.68 -4.70 7.51
C PHE A 15 5.80 -3.58 8.54
N SER A 16 6.74 -3.72 9.49
CA SER A 16 7.01 -2.69 10.50
C SER A 16 8.39 -2.08 10.32
N ALA A 17 8.43 -0.77 10.11
CA ALA A 17 9.64 -0.03 9.79
C ALA A 17 9.65 1.35 10.46
N ILE A 18 10.73 2.11 10.24
CA ILE A 18 10.82 3.52 10.59
C ILE A 18 10.44 4.35 9.36
N GLN A 19 9.61 5.39 9.54
CA GLN A 19 9.22 6.28 8.44
C GLN A 19 10.42 7.05 7.90
N GLY A 20 10.61 6.99 6.58
CA GLY A 20 11.77 7.58 5.89
C GLY A 20 11.54 9.01 5.42
N GLU A 21 10.28 9.47 5.33
CA GLU A 21 9.94 10.74 4.66
C GLU A 21 8.87 11.57 5.37
N GLY A 22 8.84 12.88 5.09
CA GLY A 22 7.83 13.83 5.56
C GLY A 22 7.99 14.28 7.01
N LEU A 23 6.87 14.60 7.68
CA LEU A 23 6.87 15.14 9.04
C LEU A 23 7.18 14.09 10.12
N ASN A 24 6.92 12.81 9.83
CA ASN A 24 7.05 11.72 10.80
C ASN A 24 8.35 10.92 10.62
N VAL A 25 9.33 11.44 9.88
CA VAL A 25 10.64 10.79 9.68
C VAL A 25 11.22 10.36 11.02
N GLY A 26 11.72 9.13 11.10
CA GLY A 26 12.32 8.59 12.32
C GLY A 26 11.33 7.90 13.27
N SER A 27 10.03 7.99 13.02
CA SER A 27 9.00 7.33 13.84
C SER A 27 8.74 5.89 13.41
N ARG A 28 8.57 4.97 14.37
CA ARG A 28 8.20 3.56 14.10
C ARG A 28 6.72 3.43 13.73
N GLN A 29 6.43 2.74 12.63
CA GLN A 29 5.08 2.57 12.08
C GLN A 29 4.85 1.17 11.50
N LEU A 30 3.59 0.78 11.39
CA LEU A 30 3.16 -0.32 10.52
C LEU A 30 2.81 0.25 9.15
N PHE A 31 3.43 -0.30 8.12
CA PHE A 31 3.15 0.04 6.73
C PHE A 31 2.23 -1.03 6.14
N ILE A 32 1.14 -0.57 5.55
CA ILE A 32 0.19 -1.41 4.80
C ILE A 32 0.21 -0.89 3.37
N ARG A 33 0.85 -1.63 2.46
CA ARG A 33 0.94 -1.23 1.05
C ARG A 33 -0.17 -1.90 0.26
N PHE A 34 -1.02 -1.09 -0.37
CA PHE A 34 -2.07 -1.57 -1.27
C PHE A 34 -1.50 -1.95 -2.63
N ALA A 35 -2.15 -2.91 -3.28
CA ALA A 35 -1.88 -3.28 -4.67
C ALA A 35 -2.81 -2.51 -5.63
N LEU A 36 -2.44 -2.49 -6.92
CA LEU A 36 -3.20 -1.92 -8.05
C LEU A 36 -3.26 -0.38 -8.09
N CYS A 37 -2.28 0.27 -8.74
CA CYS A 37 -2.25 1.72 -8.99
C CYS A 37 -2.47 2.11 -10.47
N ASP A 38 -3.57 2.78 -10.78
CA ASP A 38 -3.98 3.14 -12.14
C ASP A 38 -3.06 4.14 -12.89
N LEU A 39 -2.21 4.89 -12.20
CA LEU A 39 -1.38 5.94 -12.82
C LEU A 39 -0.19 5.42 -13.66
N ARG A 40 0.41 4.27 -13.29
CA ARG A 40 1.56 3.65 -13.99
C ARG A 40 2.74 4.61 -14.28
N CYS A 41 3.12 5.42 -13.30
CA CYS A 41 4.16 6.45 -13.45
C CYS A 41 5.54 5.87 -13.87
N HIS A 42 6.20 6.50 -14.84
CA HIS A 42 7.54 6.11 -15.32
C HIS A 42 8.64 6.17 -14.25
N PHE A 43 8.48 7.01 -13.23
CA PHE A 43 9.42 7.20 -12.12
C PHE A 43 9.02 6.45 -10.84
N CYS A 44 8.09 5.49 -10.93
CA CYS A 44 7.68 4.71 -9.76
C CYS A 44 8.77 3.72 -9.33
N ASP A 45 9.35 3.94 -8.16
CA ASP A 45 10.31 3.04 -7.52
C ASP A 45 9.69 1.69 -7.08
N SER A 46 8.36 1.62 -7.01
CA SER A 46 7.58 0.50 -6.48
C SER A 46 6.68 -0.13 -7.54
N ALA A 47 7.07 -0.11 -8.81
CA ALA A 47 6.25 -0.57 -9.95
C ALA A 47 5.71 -2.01 -9.81
N HIS A 48 6.36 -2.87 -9.02
CA HIS A 48 5.87 -4.22 -8.71
C HIS A 48 4.47 -4.25 -8.04
N THR A 49 4.02 -3.14 -7.44
CA THR A 49 2.70 -3.03 -6.77
C THR A 49 1.52 -2.92 -7.75
N TRP A 50 1.81 -2.81 -9.04
CA TRP A 50 0.81 -2.56 -10.07
C TRP A 50 -0.11 -3.75 -10.34
N SER A 51 0.32 -4.94 -9.96
CA SER A 51 -0.42 -6.20 -10.02
C SER A 51 -0.72 -6.74 -8.61
N VAL A 52 -1.64 -7.70 -8.53
CA VAL A 52 -1.83 -8.47 -7.31
C VAL A 52 -0.76 -9.57 -7.25
N PRO A 53 -0.17 -9.85 -6.08
CA PRO A 53 0.62 -11.06 -5.87
C PRO A 53 -0.16 -12.36 -6.16
#